data_AF-A0A3N2DZU8-F1
#
_entry.id   AF-A0A3N2DZU8-F1
#
_cell.length_a   1.000
_cell.length_b   1.000
_cell.length_c   1.000
_cell.angle_alpha   90.00
_cell.angle_beta   90.00
_cell.angle_gamma   90.00
#
_symmetry.space_group_name_H-M   'P 1'
#
loop_
_entity.id
_entity.type
_entity.pdbx_description
1 polymer ?
#
loop_
_entity_poly.entity_id
_entity_poly.type
_entity_poly.pdbx_seq_one_letter_code
_entity_poly.pdbx_strand_id
1 'polypeptide(L)'
;MTEFWVIDTKVKVSPESSYEQDGSEWYYGRSVVPARSVEEAIQLLSRSLKAKHVYIENILAVINYDHQNWNSVDDEQYKTTESYEKSKEKNDVVTAVLASGLYLEAE
;
A
#
# COMPACT_ATOMS: atom_id res chain seq x y z
N MET A 1 -6.27 -11.47 17.65
CA MET A 1 -7.25 -10.94 16.66
C MET A 1 -6.47 -10.62 15.40
N THR A 2 -7.11 -10.65 14.22
CA THR A 2 -6.48 -10.13 13.00
C THR A 2 -6.62 -8.62 13.04
N GLU A 3 -5.51 -7.91 12.94
CA GLU A 3 -5.46 -6.45 12.89
C GLU A 3 -5.28 -6.01 11.43
N PHE A 4 -5.56 -4.74 11.14
CA PHE A 4 -5.38 -4.17 9.81
C PHE A 4 -4.25 -3.17 9.86
N TRP A 5 -3.22 -3.44 9.07
CA TRP A 5 -2.01 -2.63 9.02
C TRP A 5 -2.01 -1.83 7.73
N VAL A 6 -1.91 -0.51 7.87
CA VAL A 6 -1.67 0.40 6.75
C VAL A 6 -0.16 0.54 6.61
N ILE A 7 0.34 0.15 5.44
CA ILE A 7 1.76 0.16 5.13
C ILE A 7 1.98 1.11 3.95
N ASP A 8 2.75 2.16 4.20
CA ASP A 8 3.23 3.05 3.16
C ASP A 8 4.57 2.55 2.66
N THR A 9 4.66 2.37 1.35
CA THR A 9 5.83 1.79 0.69
C THR A 9 6.27 2.65 -0.47
N LYS A 10 7.58 2.81 -0.60
CA LYS A 10 8.22 3.20 -1.85
C LYS A 10 8.54 1.93 -2.62
N VAL A 11 8.01 1.81 -3.82
CA VAL A 11 8.13 0.61 -4.66
C VAL A 11 8.71 0.95 -6.02
N LYS A 12 9.38 -0.03 -6.60
CA LYS A 12 9.81 -0.06 -7.99
C LYS A 12 8.90 -0.99 -8.77
N VAL A 13 8.27 -0.45 -9.80
CA VAL A 13 7.44 -1.24 -10.71
C VAL A 13 8.36 -1.73 -11.84
N SER A 14 8.44 -3.05 -12.03
CA SER A 14 9.20 -3.61 -13.16
C SER A 14 8.47 -3.32 -14.47
N PRO A 15 9.17 -3.15 -15.61
CA PRO A 15 8.52 -3.10 -16.93
C PRO A 15 7.66 -4.33 -17.26
N GLU A 16 7.87 -5.46 -16.57
CA GLU A 16 7.05 -6.67 -16.68
C GLU A 16 5.73 -6.60 -15.89
N SER A 17 5.56 -5.56 -15.08
CA SER A 17 4.37 -5.38 -14.25
C SER A 17 3.19 -4.90 -15.07
N SER A 18 1.99 -5.33 -14.70
CA SER A 18 0.72 -4.91 -15.32
C SER A 18 0.25 -3.52 -14.88
N TYR A 19 0.99 -2.84 -14.02
CA TYR A 19 0.68 -1.46 -13.61
C TYR A 19 1.08 -0.46 -14.70
N GLU A 20 0.23 0.55 -14.90
CA GLU A 20 0.54 1.68 -15.77
C GLU A 20 1.79 2.41 -15.24
N GLN A 21 2.79 2.56 -16.11
CA GLN A 21 4.05 3.22 -15.80
C GLN A 21 4.11 4.52 -16.57
N ASP A 22 4.24 5.62 -15.85
CA ASP A 22 4.39 6.97 -16.41
C ASP A 22 5.87 7.34 -16.66
N GLY A 23 6.77 6.35 -16.65
CA GLY A 23 8.22 6.56 -16.73
C GLY A 23 8.88 7.02 -15.42
N SER A 24 8.11 7.12 -14.33
CA SER A 24 8.66 7.39 -13.00
C SER A 24 9.56 6.25 -12.53
N GLU A 25 10.72 6.60 -11.95
CA GLU A 25 11.67 5.62 -11.41
C GLU A 25 11.11 4.91 -10.17
N TRP A 26 10.26 5.61 -9.40
CA TRP A 26 9.68 5.15 -8.15
C TRP A 26 8.20 5.50 -8.05
N TYR A 27 7.47 4.64 -7.33
CA TYR A 27 6.06 4.81 -7.00
C TYR A 27 5.89 4.72 -5.50
N TYR A 28 4.91 5.42 -4.97
CA TYR A 28 4.52 5.40 -3.57
C TYR A 28 3.15 4.73 -3.47
N GLY A 29 3.05 3.75 -2.58
CA GLY A 29 1.84 2.95 -2.41
C GLY A 29 1.48 2.82 -0.95
N ARG A 30 0.22 3.13 -0.63
CA ARG A 30 -0.41 2.78 0.64
C ARG A 30 -1.13 1.45 0.47
N SER A 31 -0.96 0.51 1.39
CA SER A 31 -1.62 -0.80 1.32
C SER A 31 -2.22 -1.18 2.65
N VAL A 32 -3.41 -1.78 2.64
CA VAL A 32 -4.04 -2.30 3.85
C VAL A 32 -3.90 -3.81 3.88
N VAL A 33 -3.28 -4.31 4.96
CA VAL A 33 -2.91 -5.70 5.11
C VAL A 33 -3.54 -6.27 6.39
N PRO A 34 -4.41 -7.29 6.28
CA PRO A 34 -4.92 -7.98 7.44
C PRO A 34 -3.83 -8.94 7.95
N ALA A 35 -3.31 -8.69 9.15
CA ALA A 35 -2.26 -9.50 9.76
C ALA A 35 -2.29 -9.46 11.28
N ARG A 36 -1.71 -10.47 11.91
CA ARG A 36 -1.60 -10.57 13.37
C ARG A 36 -0.42 -9.82 13.95
N SER A 37 0.51 -9.38 13.11
CA SER A 37 1.73 -8.67 13.51
C SER A 37 2.29 -7.90 12.31
N VAL A 38 3.10 -6.86 12.60
CA VAL A 38 3.78 -6.05 11.59
C VAL A 38 4.63 -6.88 10.64
N GLU A 39 5.43 -7.82 11.17
CA GLU A 39 6.27 -8.70 10.34
C GLU A 39 5.46 -9.55 9.36
N GLU A 40 4.33 -10.10 9.82
CA GLU A 40 3.39 -10.86 8.98
C GLU A 40 2.77 -9.96 7.90
N ALA A 41 2.39 -8.72 8.27
CA ALA A 41 1.83 -7.75 7.34
C ALA A 41 2.80 -7.41 6.20
N ILE A 42 4.07 -7.14 6.55
CA ILE A 42 5.12 -6.83 5.58
C ILE A 42 5.38 -8.02 4.66
N GLN A 43 5.43 -9.25 5.20
CA GLN A 43 5.63 -10.44 4.39
C GLN A 43 4.47 -10.68 3.41
N LEU A 44 3.22 -10.53 3.86
CA LEU A 44 2.05 -10.67 3.01
C LEU A 44 2.04 -9.63 1.89
N LEU A 45 2.34 -8.37 2.22
CA LEU A 45 2.45 -7.29 1.24
C LEU A 45 3.56 -7.56 0.22
N SER A 46 4.76 -7.87 0.70
CA SER A 46 5.92 -8.16 -0.16
C SER A 46 5.63 -9.30 -1.13
N ARG A 47 4.96 -10.36 -0.67
CA ARG A 47 4.57 -11.49 -1.50
C ARG A 47 3.55 -11.08 -2.57
N SER A 48 2.53 -10.29 -2.20
CA SER A 48 1.49 -9.79 -3.11
C SER A 48 2.08 -8.88 -4.20
N LEU A 49 2.95 -7.95 -3.82
CA LEU A 49 3.62 -7.04 -4.74
C LEU A 49 4.59 -7.77 -5.67
N LYS A 50 5.38 -8.70 -5.14
CA LYS A 50 6.32 -9.50 -5.94
C LYS A 50 5.61 -10.35 -6.99
N ALA A 51 4.43 -10.90 -6.68
CA ALA A 51 3.61 -11.62 -7.64
C ALA A 51 3.14 -10.73 -8.81
N LYS A 52 3.10 -9.41 -8.61
CA LYS A 52 2.76 -8.40 -9.63
C LYS A 52 3.99 -7.74 -10.26
N HIS A 53 5.20 -8.30 -10.07
CA HIS A 53 6.47 -7.70 -10.50
C HIS A 53 6.71 -6.28 -9.92
N VAL A 54 6.21 -6.01 -8.71
CA VAL A 54 6.45 -4.79 -7.95
C VAL A 54 7.38 -5.11 -6.77
N TYR A 55 8.44 -4.33 -6.62
CA TYR A 55 9.46 -4.54 -5.60
C TYR A 55 9.44 -3.41 -4.58
N ILE A 56 9.31 -3.74 -3.29
CA ILE A 56 9.42 -2.75 -2.22
C ILE A 56 10.88 -2.33 -2.12
N GLU A 57 11.15 -1.04 -2.33
CA GLU A 57 12.45 -0.46 -2.07
C GLU A 57 12.58 0.01 -0.62
N ASN A 58 11.55 0.69 -0.12
CA ASN A 58 11.55 1.18 1.25
C ASN A 58 10.15 1.12 1.86
N ILE A 59 10.08 0.87 3.17
CA ILE A 59 8.84 0.95 3.94
C ILE A 59 8.90 2.28 4.69
N LEU A 60 7.99 3.18 4.36
CA LEU A 60 7.96 4.54 4.88
C LEU A 60 7.23 4.60 6.22
N ALA A 61 6.10 3.89 6.33
CA ALA A 61 5.31 3.84 7.55
C ALA A 61 4.60 2.49 7.68
N VAL A 62 4.40 2.06 8.92
CA VAL A 62 3.53 0.94 9.28
C VAL A 62 2.68 1.36 10.46
N ILE A 63 1.37 1.47 10.24
CA ILE A 63 0.44 2.03 11.20
C ILE A 63 -0.73 1.05 11.35
N ASN A 64 -1.17 0.82 12.59
CA ASN A 64 -2.40 0.08 12.80
C ASN A 64 -3.58 0.97 12.41
N TYR A 65 -4.50 0.45 11.58
CA TYR A 65 -5.64 1.22 11.09
C TYR A 65 -6.47 1.82 12.24
N ASP A 66 -6.61 1.12 13.37
CA ASP A 66 -7.42 1.58 14.50
C ASP A 66 -6.75 2.71 15.31
N HIS A 67 -5.44 2.90 15.15
CA HIS A 67 -4.66 3.87 15.92
C HIS A 67 -4.63 5.29 15.32
N GLN A 68 -5.20 5.48 14.12
CA GLN A 68 -5.21 6.77 13.45
C GLN A 68 -6.56 7.05 12.78
N ASN A 69 -6.92 8.33 12.69
CA ASN A 69 -8.06 8.78 11.90
C ASN A 69 -7.64 8.98 10.43
N TRP A 70 -8.23 8.18 9.54
CA TRP A 70 -8.01 8.21 8.09
C TRP A 70 -9.00 9.16 7.39
N ASN A 71 -9.02 10.43 7.81
CA ASN A 71 -9.93 11.47 7.31
C ASN A 71 -9.16 12.64 6.65
N SER A 72 -7.90 12.45 6.27
CA SER A 72 -7.11 13.49 5.60
C SER A 72 -7.26 13.41 4.09
N VAL A 73 -6.98 14.51 3.38
CA VAL A 73 -7.04 14.57 1.90
C VAL A 73 -6.13 13.52 1.25
N ASP A 74 -4.97 13.26 1.85
CA ASP A 74 -4.05 12.18 1.45
C ASP A 74 -4.72 10.79 1.53
N ASP A 75 -5.49 10.52 2.59
CA ASP A 75 -6.18 9.24 2.79
C ASP A 75 -7.29 9.00 1.77
N GLU A 76 -7.98 10.07 1.36
CA GLU A 76 -8.96 10.02 0.27
C GLU A 76 -8.29 9.72 -1.07
N GLN A 77 -7.11 10.31 -1.35
CA GLN A 77 -6.34 10.03 -2.56
C GLN A 77 -5.88 8.57 -2.63
N TYR A 78 -5.42 8.02 -1.51
CA TYR A 78 -5.04 6.61 -1.42
C TYR A 78 -6.24 5.68 -1.25
N LYS A 79 -7.47 6.20 -1.12
CA LYS A 79 -8.68 5.42 -0.84
C LYS A 79 -8.50 4.45 0.32
N THR A 80 -7.86 4.92 1.40
CA THR A 80 -7.46 4.08 2.54
C THR A 80 -8.66 3.41 3.20
N THR A 81 -9.74 4.17 3.42
CA THR A 81 -10.99 3.67 4.00
C THR A 81 -11.65 2.61 3.13
N GLU A 82 -11.74 2.85 1.81
CA GLU A 82 -12.30 1.88 0.85
C GLU A 82 -11.45 0.59 0.81
N SER A 83 -10.13 0.73 0.90
CA SER A 83 -9.20 -0.41 0.92
C SER A 83 -9.31 -1.22 2.20
N TYR A 84 -9.54 -0.56 3.33
CA TYR A 84 -9.82 -1.22 4.61
C TYR A 84 -11.14 -2.00 4.57
N GLU A 85 -12.23 -1.40 4.07
CA GLU A 85 -13.52 -2.09 3.95
C GLU A 85 -13.42 -3.32 3.05
N LYS A 86 -12.76 -3.19 1.89
CA LYS A 86 -12.51 -4.32 0.98
C LYS A 86 -11.64 -5.41 1.60
N SER A 87 -10.58 -5.01 2.33
CA SER A 87 -9.70 -5.96 3.02
C SER A 87 -10.44 -6.69 4.13
N LYS A 88 -11.33 -6.00 4.85
CA LYS A 88 -12.18 -6.59 5.89
C LYS A 88 -13.19 -7.58 5.32
N GLU A 89 -13.86 -7.25 4.21
CA GLU A 89 -14.80 -8.16 3.54
C GLU A 89 -14.11 -9.41 2.96
N LYS A 90 -12.95 -9.24 2.33
CA LYS A 90 -12.26 -10.33 1.61
C LYS A 90 -11.25 -11.09 2.46
N ASN A 91 -10.87 -10.56 3.62
CA ASN A 91 -9.75 -11.03 4.44
C ASN A 91 -8.44 -11.17 3.65
N ASP A 92 -8.22 -10.27 2.70
CA ASP A 92 -7.10 -10.33 1.74
C ASP A 92 -6.34 -8.99 1.72
N VAL A 93 -5.14 -9.01 1.15
CA VAL A 93 -4.28 -7.86 0.98
C VAL A 93 -4.87 -6.95 -0.09
N VAL A 94 -5.27 -5.75 0.30
CA VAL A 94 -5.72 -4.74 -0.66
C VAL A 94 -4.61 -3.71 -0.81
N THR A 95 -3.87 -3.84 -1.92
CA THR A 95 -2.95 -2.80 -2.37
C THR A 95 -3.79 -1.60 -2.79
N ALA A 96 -3.69 -0.49 -2.07
CA ALA A 96 -4.31 0.75 -2.50
C ALA A 96 -3.44 1.40 -3.59
N VAL A 97 -3.89 2.55 -4.08
CA VAL A 97 -3.36 3.23 -5.27
C VAL A 97 -1.82 3.34 -5.21
N LEU A 98 -1.15 2.99 -6.31
CA LEU A 98 0.26 3.32 -6.53
C LEU A 98 0.32 4.69 -7.20
N ALA A 99 0.66 5.73 -6.44
CA ALA A 99 0.88 7.06 -6.96
C ALA A 99 2.32 7.18 -7.47
N SER A 100 2.52 7.80 -8.64
CA SER A 100 3.86 8.09 -9.12
C SER A 100 4.52 9.17 -8.24
N GLY A 101 5.85 9.14 -8.10
CA GLY A 101 6.58 10.15 -7.34
C GLY A 101 6.34 11.59 -7.83
N LEU A 102 6.02 11.76 -9.11
CA LEU A 102 5.60 13.03 -9.73
C LEU A 102 4.35 13.65 -9.09
N TYR A 103 3.47 12.84 -8.48
CA TYR A 103 2.24 13.31 -7.85
C TYR A 103 2.45 13.84 -6.43
N LEU A 104 3.52 13.43 -5.75
CA LEU A 104 3.84 13.84 -4.37
C LEU A 104 4.82 15.02 -4.30
N GLU A 105 5.51 15.34 -5.40
CA GLU A 105 6.35 16.56 -5.51
C GLU A 105 5.54 17.81 -5.92
N ALA A 106 4.21 17.70 -6.00
CA ALA A 106 3.32 18.80 -6.42
C ALA A 106 2.80 19.67 -5.26
N GLU A 107 3.27 19.47 -4.02
CA GLU A 107 2.99 20.35 -2.86
C GLU A 107 4.15 21.30 -2.53
#